data_AF-A0AAD6CF79-F1
#
_entry.id   AF-A0AAD6CF79-F1
#
_cell.length_a   1.000
_cell.length_b   1.000
_cell.length_c   1.000
_cell.angle_alpha   90.00
_cell.angle_beta   90.00
_cell.angle_gamma   90.00
#
_symmetry.space_group_name_H-M   'P 1'
#
loop_
_entity.id
_entity.type
_entity.pdbx_description
1 polymer ?
#
loop_
_entity_poly.entity_id
_entity_poly.type
_entity_poly.pdbx_seq_one_letter_code
_entity_poly.pdbx_strand_id
1 'polypeptide(L)'
;MNLESLAIKANQQQSRMSSPSAEVTGVDLSPIQPGWIPPNLSFIIDDVTREWSFQTESFDFIHVRCFAGSIEDWSTFLKRCYRYLKPGGRIEVAEYRAKLYCDDGSCPEDSYLYKWEREFDRITEIQGRDWDIAPKLPSLLRETSFETVDTIEHVCPFGTWPKDPKLKEVGRYFRAQMVEGAMESYSLALFTRFGGWRPVEVQVLLAHLRAEIQSNKIHAYSKLAFVTAQKPKK
;
A
#
# COMPACT_ATOMS: atom_id res chain seq x y z
N MET A 1 7.69 -4.97 -10.40
CA MET A 1 8.30 -5.77 -9.33
C MET A 1 7.85 -5.12 -8.03
N ASN A 2 6.54 -5.11 -7.78
CA ASN A 2 5.75 -6.12 -7.07
C ASN A 2 6.10 -6.13 -5.58
N LEU A 3 5.42 -5.25 -4.85
CA LEU A 3 5.24 -5.35 -3.41
C LEU A 3 3.73 -5.51 -3.18
N GLU A 4 3.19 -6.68 -3.51
CA GLU A 4 1.78 -7.03 -3.31
C GLU A 4 1.70 -8.19 -2.31
N SER A 5 1.85 -7.89 -1.02
CA SER A 5 1.71 -8.93 0.02
C SER A 5 0.27 -8.99 0.52
N LEU A 6 -0.49 -10.01 0.13
CA LEU A 6 -1.67 -10.46 0.88
C LEU A 6 -1.20 -11.43 1.96
N ALA A 7 -1.38 -11.09 3.24
CA ALA A 7 -1.08 -11.98 4.37
C ALA A 7 -2.37 -12.48 4.99
N ILE A 8 -2.56 -13.80 5.06
CA ILE A 8 -3.79 -14.41 5.55
C ILE A 8 -3.51 -15.29 6.79
N LYS A 9 -4.23 -15.01 7.90
CA LYS A 9 -4.19 -15.58 9.30
C LYS A 9 -2.94 -15.26 10.15
N ALA A 10 -2.94 -15.10 11.49
CA ALA A 10 -3.99 -15.07 12.53
C ALA A 10 -3.59 -14.19 13.76
N ASN A 11 -4.64 -13.71 14.44
CA ASN A 11 -4.80 -13.24 15.83
C ASN A 11 -3.90 -12.17 16.47
N GLN A 12 -4.57 -11.02 16.69
CA GLN A 12 -4.38 -9.95 17.69
C GLN A 12 -2.97 -9.53 18.12
N GLN A 13 -2.73 -8.25 17.82
CA GLN A 13 -1.73 -7.33 18.36
C GLN A 13 -0.28 -7.57 17.92
N GLN A 14 0.20 -6.56 17.18
CA GLN A 14 1.58 -6.31 16.78
C GLN A 14 2.16 -7.25 15.73
N SER A 15 2.44 -6.63 14.58
CA SER A 15 3.49 -6.93 13.61
C SER A 15 4.74 -7.61 14.20
N ARG A 16 4.66 -8.89 14.51
CA ARG A 16 5.81 -9.77 14.78
C ARG A 16 5.43 -11.16 14.32
N MET A 17 6.35 -11.79 13.59
CA MET A 17 6.30 -13.16 13.07
C MET A 17 6.30 -14.22 14.19
N SER A 18 5.57 -14.01 15.29
CA SER A 18 5.73 -14.76 16.55
C SER A 18 4.41 -15.09 17.21
N SER A 19 3.43 -15.56 16.43
CA SER A 19 2.37 -16.42 16.95
C SER A 19 2.63 -17.84 16.45
N PRO A 20 3.26 -18.72 17.26
CA PRO A 20 3.64 -20.07 16.82
C PRO A 20 2.45 -20.95 16.40
N SER A 21 1.22 -20.57 16.76
CA SER A 21 -0.02 -21.28 16.42
C SER A 21 -0.76 -20.72 15.22
N ALA A 22 -0.32 -19.59 14.65
CA ALA A 22 -0.95 -19.00 13.47
C ALA A 22 -0.36 -19.59 12.19
N GLU A 23 -1.19 -20.15 11.31
CA GLU A 23 -0.80 -20.52 9.95
C GLU A 23 -0.99 -19.32 9.02
N VAL A 24 0.07 -18.91 8.33
CA VAL A 24 0.07 -17.74 7.44
C VAL A 24 0.18 -18.21 5.99
N THR A 25 -0.68 -17.69 5.12
CA THR A 25 -0.57 -17.84 3.66
C THR A 25 -0.30 -16.48 3.02
N GLY A 26 0.83 -16.36 2.33
CA GLY A 26 1.18 -15.23 1.48
C GLY A 26 0.72 -15.49 0.04
N VAL A 27 0.06 -14.52 -0.60
CA VAL A 27 -0.32 -14.61 -2.01
C VAL A 27 0.22 -13.41 -2.77
N ASP A 28 0.96 -13.67 -3.86
CA ASP A 28 1.48 -12.65 -4.79
C ASP A 28 1.55 -13.27 -6.21
N LEU A 29 1.45 -12.46 -7.24
CA LEU A 29 1.67 -12.89 -8.63
C LEU A 29 3.13 -13.27 -8.92
N SER A 30 4.06 -12.78 -8.11
CA SER A 30 5.50 -12.96 -8.27
C SER A 30 6.08 -13.93 -7.23
N PRO A 31 7.08 -14.75 -7.60
CA PRO A 31 7.80 -15.61 -6.67
C PRO A 31 8.77 -14.77 -5.80
N ILE A 32 8.24 -14.07 -4.79
CA ILE A 32 9.01 -13.14 -3.92
C ILE A 32 9.49 -13.78 -2.61
N GLN A 33 9.44 -15.10 -2.51
CA GLN A 33 9.75 -15.82 -1.28
C GLN A 33 11.22 -15.65 -0.85
N PRO A 34 11.49 -15.31 0.43
CA PRO A 34 12.85 -15.22 0.93
C PRO A 34 13.50 -16.60 1.03
N GLY A 35 14.82 -16.65 1.07
CA GLY A 35 15.57 -17.92 1.14
C GLY A 35 15.29 -18.76 2.39
N TRP A 36 14.71 -18.17 3.44
CA TRP A 36 14.26 -18.87 4.64
C TRP A 36 12.89 -18.36 5.05
N ILE A 37 11.96 -19.28 5.35
CA ILE A 37 10.60 -18.98 5.81
C ILE A 37 10.30 -19.78 7.10
N PRO A 38 9.52 -19.23 8.04
CA PRO A 38 9.03 -19.97 9.20
C PRO A 38 8.16 -21.17 8.79
N PRO A 39 8.10 -22.24 9.61
CA PRO A 39 7.32 -23.45 9.28
C PRO A 39 5.81 -23.21 9.22
N ASN A 40 5.33 -22.13 9.82
CA ASN A 40 3.93 -21.73 9.83
C ASN A 40 3.60 -20.70 8.73
N LEU A 41 4.49 -20.47 7.77
CA LEU A 41 4.30 -19.57 6.64
C LEU A 41 4.41 -20.35 5.31
N SER A 42 3.42 -20.17 4.45
CA SER A 42 3.42 -20.70 3.08
C SER A 42 3.16 -19.59 2.07
N PHE A 43 3.62 -19.78 0.83
CA PHE A 43 3.41 -18.83 -0.27
C PHE A 43 2.70 -19.52 -1.43
N ILE A 44 1.76 -18.80 -2.04
CA ILE A 44 1.03 -19.23 -3.22
C ILE A 44 1.21 -18.15 -4.29
N ILE A 45 1.56 -18.60 -5.49
CA ILE A 45 1.62 -17.72 -6.66
C ILE A 45 0.24 -17.72 -7.30
N ASP A 46 -0.54 -16.66 -7.09
CA ASP A 46 -1.91 -16.55 -7.62
C ASP A 46 -2.37 -15.09 -7.78
N ASP A 47 -3.38 -14.91 -8.61
CA ASP A 47 -4.01 -13.62 -8.91
C ASP A 47 -5.21 -13.39 -7.98
N VAL A 48 -5.02 -12.53 -6.97
CA VAL A 48 -6.06 -12.23 -5.97
C VAL A 48 -7.29 -11.50 -6.56
N THR A 49 -7.20 -11.01 -7.79
CA THR A 49 -8.33 -10.39 -8.50
C THR A 49 -9.32 -11.43 -9.04
N ARG A 50 -8.91 -12.70 -9.14
CA ARG A 50 -9.71 -13.84 -9.59
C ARG A 50 -10.38 -14.55 -8.42
N GLU A 51 -11.19 -15.56 -8.72
CA GLU A 51 -11.78 -16.42 -7.69
C GLU A 51 -10.68 -17.22 -6.99
N TRP A 52 -10.72 -17.28 -5.65
CA TRP A 52 -9.66 -17.93 -4.89
C TRP A 52 -9.94 -19.42 -4.72
N SER A 53 -8.91 -20.25 -4.81
CA SER A 53 -9.01 -21.71 -4.64
C SER A 53 -9.18 -22.18 -3.19
N PHE A 54 -9.38 -21.26 -2.24
CA PHE A 54 -9.59 -21.60 -0.84
C PHE A 54 -11.01 -22.06 -0.56
N GLN A 55 -11.22 -22.67 0.60
CA GLN A 55 -12.57 -22.88 1.10
C GLN A 55 -13.15 -21.53 1.55
N THR A 56 -14.43 -21.28 1.28
CA THR A 56 -15.14 -20.11 1.83
C THR A 56 -15.14 -20.17 3.36
N GLU A 57 -15.14 -19.00 4.01
CA GLU A 57 -15.12 -18.92 5.48
C GLU A 57 -13.98 -19.71 6.14
N SER A 58 -12.78 -19.68 5.54
CA SER A 58 -11.60 -20.41 6.04
C SER A 58 -10.63 -19.53 6.83
N PHE A 59 -10.75 -18.20 6.69
CA PHE A 59 -9.80 -17.25 7.26
C PHE A 59 -10.35 -16.50 8.45
N ASP A 60 -9.56 -16.43 9.53
CA ASP A 60 -9.87 -15.61 10.69
C ASP A 60 -9.44 -14.15 10.49
N PHE A 61 -8.46 -13.92 9.62
CA PHE A 61 -7.91 -12.60 9.32
C PHE A 61 -7.37 -12.51 7.89
N ILE A 62 -7.67 -11.42 7.20
CA ILE A 62 -7.10 -11.05 5.89
C ILE A 62 -6.39 -9.70 6.04
N HIS A 63 -5.12 -9.64 5.65
CA HIS A 63 -4.35 -8.40 5.58
C HIS A 63 -3.97 -8.11 4.14
N VAL A 64 -4.43 -6.97 3.63
CA VAL A 64 -4.15 -6.46 2.29
C VAL A 64 -3.19 -5.30 2.44
N ARG A 65 -2.09 -5.28 1.69
CA ARG A 65 -1.10 -4.20 1.79
C ARG A 65 -0.56 -3.76 0.45
N CYS A 66 -0.65 -2.45 0.20
CA CYS A 66 -0.08 -1.78 -0.97
C CYS A 66 -0.60 -2.32 -2.31
N PHE A 67 -1.92 -2.51 -2.41
CA PHE A 67 -2.63 -2.99 -3.61
C PHE A 67 -3.29 -1.86 -4.42
N ALA A 68 -3.18 -0.60 -3.98
CA ALA A 68 -3.64 0.55 -4.76
C ALA A 68 -3.04 0.54 -6.18
N GLY A 69 -3.86 0.85 -7.20
CA GLY A 69 -3.47 0.71 -8.60
C GLY A 69 -3.58 -0.71 -9.19
N SER A 70 -3.39 -1.76 -8.40
CA SER A 70 -3.45 -3.15 -8.88
C SER A 70 -4.86 -3.72 -8.91
N ILE A 71 -5.69 -3.35 -7.92
CA ILE A 71 -7.10 -3.74 -7.88
C ILE A 71 -7.94 -2.76 -8.70
N GLU A 72 -8.63 -3.27 -9.71
CA GLU A 72 -9.51 -2.48 -10.58
C GLU A 72 -10.88 -2.22 -9.93
N ASP A 73 -11.51 -3.25 -9.39
CA ASP A 73 -12.79 -3.16 -8.66
C ASP A 73 -12.62 -3.58 -7.20
N TRP A 74 -12.41 -2.57 -6.35
CA TRP A 74 -12.30 -2.76 -4.91
C TRP A 74 -13.60 -3.27 -4.26
N SER A 75 -14.78 -2.98 -4.80
CA SER A 75 -16.04 -3.50 -4.26
C SER A 75 -16.11 -5.02 -4.44
N THR A 76 -15.80 -5.50 -5.64
CA THR A 76 -15.74 -6.94 -5.94
C THR A 76 -14.66 -7.64 -5.13
N PHE A 77 -13.47 -7.04 -5.01
CA PHE A 77 -12.39 -7.58 -4.19
C PHE A 77 -12.76 -7.68 -2.71
N LEU A 78 -13.35 -6.63 -2.11
CA LEU A 78 -13.76 -6.65 -0.71
C LEU A 78 -14.90 -7.64 -0.44
N LYS A 79 -15.85 -7.80 -1.38
CA LYS A 79 -16.88 -8.86 -1.31
C LYS A 79 -16.25 -10.26 -1.31
N ARG A 80 -15.16 -10.45 -2.06
CA ARG A 80 -14.38 -11.68 -2.00
C ARG A 80 -13.75 -11.86 -0.63
N CYS A 81 -13.03 -10.87 -0.11
CA CYS A 81 -12.49 -10.93 1.25
C CYS A 81 -13.55 -11.31 2.29
N TYR A 82 -14.75 -10.73 2.20
CA TYR A 82 -15.89 -11.06 3.06
C TYR A 82 -16.34 -12.53 2.94
N ARG A 83 -16.40 -13.07 1.72
CA ARG A 83 -16.78 -14.47 1.45
C ARG A 83 -15.82 -15.47 2.10
N TYR A 84 -14.52 -15.19 2.06
CA TYR A 84 -13.50 -16.12 2.56
C TYR A 84 -13.17 -15.93 4.05
N LEU A 85 -13.59 -14.81 4.66
CA LEU A 85 -13.55 -14.63 6.11
C LEU A 85 -14.62 -15.48 6.80
N LYS A 86 -14.25 -16.09 7.92
CA LYS A 86 -15.20 -16.70 8.87
C LYS A 86 -16.14 -15.64 9.45
N PRO A 87 -17.34 -16.02 9.92
CA PRO A 87 -18.12 -15.17 10.81
C PRO A 87 -17.27 -14.69 11.99
N GLY A 88 -17.27 -13.39 12.27
CA GLY A 88 -16.39 -12.76 13.27
C GLY A 88 -14.94 -12.53 12.83
N GLY A 89 -14.54 -12.96 11.63
CA GLY A 89 -13.21 -12.72 11.07
C GLY A 89 -12.96 -11.24 10.76
N ARG A 90 -11.69 -10.84 10.65
CA ARG A 90 -11.30 -9.44 10.48
C ARG A 90 -10.54 -9.18 9.19
N ILE A 91 -10.65 -7.97 8.68
CA ILE A 91 -9.82 -7.47 7.59
C ILE A 91 -9.04 -6.24 8.06
N GLU A 92 -7.81 -6.13 7.58
CA GLU A 92 -7.02 -4.90 7.62
C GLU A 92 -6.52 -4.60 6.21
N VAL A 93 -6.73 -3.37 5.75
CA VAL A 93 -6.20 -2.86 4.50
C VAL A 93 -5.24 -1.73 4.82
N ALA A 94 -3.96 -1.92 4.51
CA ALA A 94 -2.86 -1.01 4.79
C ALA A 94 -2.34 -0.37 3.49
N GLU A 95 -2.65 0.91 3.29
CA GLU A 95 -2.35 1.62 2.03
C GLU A 95 -1.61 2.94 2.30
N TYR A 96 -0.55 3.18 1.52
CA TYR A 96 0.02 4.52 1.45
C TYR A 96 -0.92 5.44 0.70
N ARG A 97 -1.05 6.68 1.17
CA ARG A 97 -1.75 7.72 0.41
C ARG A 97 -0.92 8.11 -0.80
N ALA A 98 -1.54 8.24 -1.97
CA ALA A 98 -0.86 8.80 -3.15
C ALA A 98 -0.63 10.31 -2.95
N LYS A 99 -1.57 10.97 -2.28
CA LYS A 99 -1.51 12.40 -1.97
C LYS A 99 -0.31 12.74 -1.09
N LEU A 100 0.40 13.78 -1.49
CA LEU A 100 1.49 14.39 -0.74
C LEU A 100 0.99 15.60 0.05
N TYR A 101 1.64 15.86 1.17
CA TYR A 101 1.35 16.97 2.08
C TYR A 101 2.63 17.72 2.40
N CYS A 102 2.51 19.04 2.56
CA CYS A 102 3.57 19.93 3.00
C CYS A 102 2.95 21.14 3.68
N ASP A 103 3.09 21.24 5.01
CA ASP A 103 2.30 22.20 5.80
C ASP A 103 3.02 23.54 6.06
N ASP A 104 4.30 23.64 5.69
CA ASP A 104 5.15 24.80 6.04
C ASP A 104 5.72 25.54 4.82
N GLY A 105 5.23 25.22 3.62
CA GLY A 105 5.67 25.85 2.37
C GLY A 105 7.10 25.52 1.95
N SER A 106 7.77 24.55 2.60
CA SER A 106 9.12 24.13 2.22
C SER A 106 9.21 23.41 0.87
N CYS A 107 8.07 23.03 0.28
CA CYS A 107 7.97 22.43 -1.04
C CYS A 107 7.50 23.49 -2.07
N PRO A 108 8.39 23.99 -2.94
CA PRO A 108 8.01 24.91 -4.01
C PRO A 108 7.03 24.28 -5.00
N GLU A 109 6.11 25.07 -5.58
CA GLU A 109 5.13 24.61 -6.56
C GLU A 109 5.75 23.99 -7.83
N ASP A 110 6.96 24.44 -8.18
CA ASP A 110 7.75 23.99 -9.32
C ASP A 110 8.75 22.87 -8.97
N SER A 111 8.71 22.36 -7.73
CA SER A 111 9.52 21.21 -7.29
C SER A 111 9.30 19.98 -8.18
N TYR A 112 10.34 19.16 -8.29
CA TYR A 112 10.25 17.87 -8.98
C TYR A 112 9.32 16.90 -8.25
N LEU A 113 9.17 17.02 -6.92
CA LEU A 113 8.17 16.28 -6.16
C LEU A 113 6.73 16.57 -6.64
N TYR A 114 6.33 17.84 -6.75
CA TYR A 114 4.99 18.17 -7.24
C TYR A 114 4.83 17.97 -8.76
N LYS A 115 5.90 18.12 -9.54
CA LYS A 115 5.86 17.70 -10.96
C LYS A 115 5.58 16.20 -11.08
N TRP A 116 6.22 15.39 -10.26
CA TRP A 116 6.01 13.94 -10.23
C TRP A 116 4.59 13.57 -9.78
N GLU A 117 4.10 14.15 -8.68
CA GLU A 117 2.72 13.92 -8.19
C GLU A 117 1.67 14.30 -9.24
N ARG A 118 1.75 15.50 -9.82
CA ARG A 118 0.79 15.95 -10.84
C ARG A 118 0.77 15.05 -12.08
N GLU A 119 1.94 14.59 -12.50
CA GLU A 119 2.02 13.69 -13.65
C GLU A 119 1.47 12.30 -13.33
N PHE A 120 1.72 11.83 -12.10
CA PHE A 120 1.13 10.60 -11.58
C PHE A 120 -0.40 10.68 -11.56
N ASP A 121 -0.97 11.73 -10.97
CA ASP A 121 -2.42 11.96 -10.91
C ASP A 121 -3.03 12.02 -12.32
N ARG A 122 -2.43 12.79 -13.24
CA ARG A 122 -2.88 12.90 -14.63
C ARG A 122 -2.97 11.55 -15.33
N ILE A 123 -1.95 10.71 -15.18
CA ILE A 123 -1.91 9.40 -15.86
C ILE A 123 -2.89 8.43 -15.22
N THR A 124 -2.97 8.41 -13.89
CA THR A 124 -3.82 7.46 -13.16
C THR A 124 -5.31 7.76 -13.33
N GLU A 125 -5.68 9.04 -13.46
CA GLU A 125 -7.03 9.47 -13.85
C GLU A 125 -7.43 8.92 -15.23
N ILE A 126 -6.53 9.00 -16.22
CA ILE A 126 -6.77 8.44 -17.57
C ILE A 126 -6.95 6.92 -17.53
N GLN A 127 -6.19 6.23 -16.67
CA GLN A 127 -6.32 4.77 -16.52
C GLN A 127 -7.59 4.34 -15.81
N GLY A 128 -8.29 5.24 -15.13
CA GLY A 128 -9.45 4.90 -14.30
C GLY A 128 -9.10 4.01 -13.10
N ARG A 129 -7.84 4.01 -12.66
CA ARG A 129 -7.38 3.22 -11.51
C ARG A 129 -7.25 4.11 -10.29
N ASP A 130 -7.76 3.63 -9.16
CA ASP A 130 -7.66 4.36 -7.90
C ASP A 130 -6.34 4.05 -7.18
N TRP A 131 -5.46 5.04 -7.15
CA TRP A 131 -4.18 4.97 -6.45
C TRP A 131 -4.23 5.57 -5.04
N ASP A 132 -5.35 6.21 -4.66
CA ASP A 132 -5.58 6.75 -3.32
C ASP A 132 -6.87 6.19 -2.74
N ILE A 133 -6.99 4.85 -2.71
CA ILE A 133 -8.22 4.15 -2.31
C ILE A 133 -8.58 4.34 -0.83
N ALA A 134 -7.59 4.64 0.03
CA ALA A 134 -7.73 4.64 1.48
C ALA A 134 -8.95 5.44 2.02
N PRO A 135 -9.27 6.65 1.52
CA PRO A 135 -10.45 7.41 1.95
C PRO A 135 -11.78 6.75 1.60
N LYS A 136 -11.83 5.89 0.56
CA LYS A 136 -13.05 5.22 0.10
C LYS A 136 -13.27 3.88 0.81
N LEU A 137 -12.21 3.24 1.30
CA LEU A 137 -12.28 1.93 1.95
C LEU A 137 -13.33 1.87 3.09
N PRO A 138 -13.48 2.87 3.99
CA PRO A 138 -14.45 2.76 5.06
C PRO A 138 -15.89 2.64 4.56
N SER A 139 -16.24 3.34 3.48
CA SER A 139 -17.57 3.25 2.87
C SER A 139 -17.75 1.92 2.15
N LEU A 140 -16.77 1.52 1.33
CA LEU A 140 -16.82 0.26 0.58
C LEU A 140 -16.93 -0.98 1.50
N LEU A 141 -16.26 -0.95 2.66
CA LEU A 141 -16.34 -2.02 3.66
C LEU A 141 -17.76 -2.09 4.27
N ARG A 142 -18.36 -0.94 4.63
CA ARG A 142 -19.74 -0.91 5.14
C ARG A 142 -20.76 -1.38 4.10
N GLU A 143 -20.59 -0.99 2.85
CA GLU A 143 -21.42 -1.46 1.73
C GLU A 143 -21.31 -2.98 1.50
N THR A 144 -20.19 -3.58 1.91
CA THR A 144 -19.95 -5.03 1.87
C THR A 144 -20.47 -5.74 3.14
N SER A 145 -21.23 -5.06 4.00
CA SER A 145 -21.77 -5.60 5.25
C SER A 145 -20.72 -5.91 6.33
N PHE A 146 -19.50 -5.37 6.22
CA PHE A 146 -18.58 -5.38 7.37
C PHE A 146 -19.08 -4.41 8.46
N GLU A 147 -18.87 -4.79 9.71
CA GLU A 147 -19.12 -3.99 10.90
C GLU A 147 -17.82 -3.51 11.55
N THR A 148 -17.93 -2.60 12.53
CA THR A 148 -16.79 -2.10 13.31
C THR A 148 -15.66 -1.55 12.44
N VAL A 149 -16.02 -0.72 11.45
CA VAL A 149 -15.07 -0.11 10.52
C VAL A 149 -14.34 1.04 11.19
N ASP A 150 -13.02 0.95 11.28
CA ASP A 150 -12.13 1.95 11.87
C ASP A 150 -11.00 2.34 10.91
N THR A 151 -10.46 3.55 11.08
CA THR A 151 -9.37 4.07 10.24
C THR A 151 -8.36 4.83 11.08
N ILE A 152 -7.10 4.41 10.97
CA ILE A 152 -5.97 5.07 11.60
C ILE A 152 -5.00 5.49 10.49
N GLU A 153 -4.60 6.76 10.48
CA GLU A 153 -3.54 7.25 9.61
C GLU A 153 -2.29 7.58 10.42
N HIS A 154 -1.13 7.19 9.88
CA HIS A 154 0.17 7.54 10.42
C HIS A 154 0.95 8.38 9.42
N VAL A 155 1.56 9.47 9.89
CA VAL A 155 2.42 10.31 9.06
C VAL A 155 3.69 9.55 8.66
N CYS A 156 4.02 9.59 7.38
CA CYS A 156 5.21 9.01 6.78
C CYS A 156 6.03 10.14 6.11
N PRO A 157 7.00 10.73 6.83
CA PRO A 157 7.80 11.83 6.31
C PRO A 157 8.72 11.37 5.17
N PHE A 158 8.90 12.22 4.15
CA PHE A 158 9.93 12.03 3.12
C PHE A 158 11.31 12.46 3.64
N GLY A 159 11.70 11.97 4.81
CA GLY A 159 12.99 12.27 5.39
C GLY A 159 13.09 12.31 6.89
N THR A 160 14.22 12.83 7.35
CA THR A 160 14.62 12.92 8.74
C THR A 160 14.47 14.34 9.31
N TRP A 161 13.72 15.20 8.63
CA TRP A 161 13.41 16.56 9.04
C TRP A 161 12.55 16.68 10.31
N PRO A 162 11.67 15.72 10.68
CA PRO A 162 10.90 15.85 11.92
C PRO A 162 11.81 15.88 13.16
N LYS A 163 11.41 16.65 14.17
CA LYS A 163 12.09 16.69 15.48
C LYS A 163 11.83 15.44 16.30
N ASP A 164 10.64 14.86 16.18
CA ASP A 164 10.24 13.63 16.87
C ASP A 164 11.15 12.45 16.44
N PRO A 165 11.81 11.76 17.40
CA PRO A 165 12.72 10.66 17.08
C PRO A 165 12.07 9.48 16.35
N LYS A 166 10.81 9.15 16.68
CA LYS A 166 10.06 8.06 16.06
C LYS A 166 9.68 8.43 14.62
N LEU A 167 9.19 9.64 14.39
CA LEU A 167 8.89 10.09 13.01
C LEU A 167 10.15 10.23 12.16
N LYS A 168 11.28 10.63 12.76
CA LYS A 168 12.58 10.63 12.08
C LYS A 168 13.01 9.23 11.66
N GLU A 169 12.80 8.22 12.51
CA GLU A 169 13.08 6.83 12.16
C GLU A 169 12.16 6.32 11.04
N VAL A 170 10.84 6.58 11.15
CA VAL A 170 9.87 6.25 10.09
C VAL A 170 10.29 6.87 8.77
N GLY A 171 10.61 8.17 8.77
CA GLY A 171 10.97 8.89 7.56
C GLY A 171 12.32 8.49 6.98
N ARG A 172 13.27 7.99 7.80
CA ARG A 172 14.50 7.37 7.30
C ARG A 172 14.21 6.14 6.45
N TYR A 173 13.39 5.22 6.96
CA TYR A 173 13.04 4.00 6.23
C TYR A 173 12.15 4.29 5.03
N PHE A 174 11.17 5.17 5.18
CA PHE A 174 10.29 5.55 4.07
C PHE A 174 11.05 6.26 2.94
N ARG A 175 11.99 7.15 3.27
CA ARG A 175 12.90 7.74 2.27
C ARG A 175 13.70 6.67 1.54
N ALA A 176 14.31 5.72 2.26
CA ALA A 176 15.10 4.65 1.65
C ALA A 176 14.24 3.86 0.65
N GLN A 177 13.06 3.40 1.08
CA GLN A 177 12.10 2.71 0.23
C GLN A 177 11.76 3.51 -1.05
N MET A 178 11.48 4.81 -0.91
CA MET A 178 11.08 5.65 -2.04
C MET A 178 12.22 5.87 -3.03
N VAL A 179 13.41 6.21 -2.53
CA VAL A 179 14.59 6.55 -3.35
C VAL A 179 15.18 5.32 -4.03
N GLU A 180 15.25 4.18 -3.32
CA GLU A 180 15.92 2.97 -3.79
C GLU A 180 15.09 2.16 -4.78
N GLY A 181 13.76 2.28 -4.77
CA GLY A 181 12.95 1.46 -5.68
C GLY A 181 11.54 1.94 -5.97
N ALA A 182 10.79 2.46 -4.98
CA ALA A 182 9.35 2.65 -5.16
C ALA A 182 9.04 3.67 -6.28
N MET A 183 9.76 4.80 -6.32
CA MET A 183 9.53 5.82 -7.35
C MET A 183 9.74 5.29 -8.76
N GLU A 184 10.82 4.54 -8.98
CA GLU A 184 11.11 3.98 -10.30
C GLU A 184 10.12 2.89 -10.68
N SER A 185 9.76 2.04 -9.72
CA SER A 185 8.79 0.96 -9.91
C SER A 185 7.42 1.48 -10.30
N TYR A 186 6.95 2.55 -9.64
CA TYR A 186 5.66 3.17 -9.94
C TYR A 186 5.70 4.00 -11.23
N SER A 187 6.81 4.70 -11.50
CA SER A 187 6.84 5.70 -12.58
C SER A 187 7.21 5.10 -13.92
N LEU A 188 8.18 4.17 -13.99
CA LEU A 188 8.80 3.82 -15.27
C LEU A 188 7.78 3.23 -16.26
N ALA A 189 7.06 2.19 -15.86
CA ALA A 189 6.05 1.58 -16.73
C ALA A 189 4.84 2.50 -16.93
N LEU A 190 4.41 3.20 -15.88
CA LEU A 190 3.23 4.07 -15.92
C LEU A 190 3.45 5.27 -16.86
N PHE A 191 4.56 6.00 -16.69
CA PHE A 191 4.84 7.23 -17.44
C PHE A 191 5.20 6.94 -18.88
N THR A 192 5.87 5.82 -19.16
CA THR A 192 6.23 5.46 -20.55
C THR A 192 5.05 4.91 -21.33
N ARG A 193 4.26 4.00 -20.75
CA ARG A 193 3.17 3.34 -21.48
C ARG A 193 1.92 4.20 -21.59
N PHE A 194 1.66 5.07 -20.60
CA PHE A 194 0.41 5.83 -20.51
C PHE A 194 0.64 7.34 -20.43
N GLY A 195 1.81 7.78 -19.97
CA GLY A 195 2.17 9.20 -19.90
C GLY A 195 2.75 9.77 -21.18
N GLY A 196 3.21 8.93 -22.13
CA GLY A 196 3.88 9.38 -23.36
C GLY A 196 5.34 9.80 -23.15
N TRP A 197 5.93 9.53 -21.98
CA TRP A 197 7.32 9.86 -21.68
C TRP A 197 8.27 8.86 -22.33
N ARG A 198 9.44 9.33 -22.75
CA ARG A 198 10.56 8.45 -23.08
C ARG A 198 11.20 7.95 -21.78
N PRO A 199 11.74 6.72 -21.74
CA PRO A 199 12.41 6.20 -20.53
C PRO A 199 13.48 7.14 -19.96
N VAL A 200 14.24 7.81 -20.83
CA VAL A 200 15.28 8.78 -20.41
C VAL A 200 14.69 9.99 -19.69
N GLU A 201 13.52 10.49 -20.11
CA GLU A 201 12.87 11.64 -19.47
C GLU A 201 12.38 11.28 -18.07
N VAL A 202 11.85 10.07 -17.90
CA VAL A 202 11.46 9.54 -16.58
C VAL A 202 12.69 9.45 -15.67
N GLN A 203 13.80 8.91 -16.16
CA GLN A 203 15.03 8.80 -15.35
C GLN A 203 15.59 10.17 -14.94
N VAL A 204 15.51 11.17 -15.81
CA VAL A 204 15.91 12.56 -15.48
C VAL A 204 15.00 13.14 -14.39
N LEU A 205 13.68 13.00 -14.52
CA LEU A 205 12.73 13.43 -13.49
C LEU A 205 13.03 12.75 -12.14
N LEU A 206 13.22 11.43 -12.15
CA LEU A 206 13.52 10.65 -10.95
C LEU A 206 14.86 11.02 -10.32
N ALA A 207 15.89 11.35 -11.11
CA ALA A 207 17.16 11.82 -10.58
C ALA A 207 17.02 13.13 -9.81
N HIS A 208 16.28 14.10 -10.35
CA HIS A 208 16.01 15.36 -9.66
C HIS A 208 15.13 15.17 -8.41
N LEU A 209 14.09 14.33 -8.50
CA LEU A 209 13.22 13.98 -7.39
C LEU A 209 14.00 13.35 -6.22
N ARG A 210 14.91 12.41 -6.52
CA ARG A 210 15.79 11.79 -5.52
C ARG A 210 16.66 12.84 -4.82
N ALA A 211 17.27 13.75 -5.59
CA ALA A 211 18.10 14.82 -5.04
C ALA A 211 17.28 15.77 -4.13
N GLU A 212 16.07 16.13 -4.54
CA GLU A 212 15.16 16.95 -3.73
C GLU A 212 14.82 16.29 -2.39
N ILE A 213 14.42 15.02 -2.40
CA ILE A 213 14.04 14.30 -1.18
C ILE A 213 15.24 14.05 -0.28
N GLN A 214 16.40 13.73 -0.85
CA GLN A 214 17.64 13.52 -0.10
C GLN A 214 18.18 14.81 0.52
N SER A 215 17.85 15.99 -0.04
CA SER A 215 18.26 17.29 0.52
C SER A 215 17.75 17.52 1.94
N ASN A 216 16.66 16.83 2.33
CA ASN A 216 15.97 17.00 3.61
C ASN A 216 15.49 18.44 3.88
N LYS A 217 15.42 19.29 2.84
CA LYS A 217 14.93 20.67 2.91
C LYS A 217 13.44 20.77 2.63
N ILE A 218 12.89 19.81 1.90
CA ILE A 218 11.45 19.69 1.64
C ILE A 218 10.85 18.85 2.77
N HIS A 219 9.95 19.45 3.54
CA HIS A 219 9.27 18.82 4.66
C HIS A 219 7.97 18.14 4.22
N ALA A 220 8.01 17.51 3.06
CA ALA A 220 6.89 16.74 2.55
C ALA A 220 6.71 15.44 3.33
N TYR A 221 5.46 14.98 3.39
CA TYR A 221 5.09 13.69 3.94
C TYR A 221 3.90 13.10 3.17
N SER A 222 3.74 11.79 3.27
CA SER A 222 2.49 11.10 2.96
C SER A 222 1.95 10.49 4.25
N LYS A 223 0.87 9.72 4.17
CA LYS A 223 0.33 8.95 5.28
C LYS A 223 0.23 7.48 4.91
N LEU A 224 0.37 6.61 5.89
CA LEU A 224 0.00 5.20 5.80
C LEU A 224 -1.32 5.02 6.55
N ALA A 225 -2.36 4.64 5.83
CA ALA A 225 -3.68 4.38 6.37
C ALA A 225 -3.83 2.89 6.68
N PHE A 226 -4.38 2.58 7.85
CA PHE A 226 -4.82 1.26 8.27
C PHE A 226 -6.33 1.31 8.43
N VAL A 227 -7.05 0.65 7.52
CA VAL A 227 -8.51 0.53 7.58
C VAL A 227 -8.85 -0.87 8.02
N THR A 228 -9.53 -1.00 9.16
CA THR A 228 -9.91 -2.30 9.71
C THR A 228 -11.41 -2.47 9.73
N ALA A 229 -11.87 -3.71 9.60
CA ALA A 229 -13.27 -4.05 9.77
C ALA A 229 -13.45 -5.51 10.21
N GLN A 230 -14.65 -5.86 10.66
CA GLN A 230 -15.01 -7.19 11.12
C GLN A 230 -16.23 -7.71 10.37
N LYS A 231 -16.20 -8.98 9.96
CA LYS A 231 -17.39 -9.67 9.44
C LYS A 231 -18.32 -10.00 10.62
N PRO A 232 -19.64 -9.76 10.52
CA PRO A 232 -20.58 -10.13 11.58
C PRO A 232 -20.45 -11.58 12.04
N LYS A 233 -20.74 -11.83 13.33
CA LYS A 233 -20.67 -13.18 13.93
C LYS A 233 -21.86 -14.08 13.58
N LYS A 234 -22.94 -13.52 13.03
CA LYS A 234 -24.20 -14.20 12.71
C LYS A 234 -24.69 -13.75 11.34
#